data_AF-A0A4P5Z5N4-F1
#
_entry.id   AF-A0A4P5Z5N4-F1
#
_cell.length_a   1.000
_cell.length_b   1.000
_cell.length_c   1.000
_cell.angle_alpha   90.00
_cell.angle_beta   90.00
_cell.angle_gamma   90.00
#
_symmetry.space_group_name_H-M   'P 1'
#
loop_
_entity.id
_entity.type
_entity.pdbx_description
1 polymer ?
#
loop_
_entity_poly.entity_id
_entity_poly.type
_entity_poly.pdbx_seq_one_letter_code
_entity_poly.pdbx_strand_id
1 'polypeptide(L)'
;MKTVEATTAAANFASILSAVHARHESFEIVQQGVSCAFLIPVAACGSSTHELADDLAGAELSATDRRAFAATLRTGRKTLQPLKNPWA
;
A
#
# COMPACT_ATOMS: atom_id res chain seq x y z
N MET A 1 8.50 -2.55 7.62
CA MET A 1 9.09 -2.78 6.28
C MET A 1 10.53 -3.24 6.47
N LYS A 2 10.95 -4.34 5.83
CA LYS A 2 12.31 -4.89 5.94
C LYS A 2 13.13 -4.49 4.72
N THR A 3 14.36 -4.05 4.90
CA THR A 3 15.24 -3.68 3.78
C THR A 3 16.23 -4.82 3.50
N VAL A 4 16.44 -5.14 2.22
CA VAL A 4 17.36 -6.19 1.80
C VAL A 4 18.15 -5.77 0.55
N GLU A 5 19.45 -6.09 0.50
CA GLU A 5 20.27 -5.83 -0.68
C GLU A 5 19.85 -6.72 -1.85
N ALA A 6 19.94 -6.20 -3.07
CA ALA A 6 19.46 -6.84 -4.29
C ALA A 6 20.11 -8.20 -4.53
N THR A 7 21.39 -8.35 -4.20
CA THR A 7 22.12 -9.62 -4.30
C THR A 7 21.58 -10.65 -3.31
N THR A 8 21.30 -10.24 -2.08
CA THR A 8 20.68 -11.10 -1.05
C THR A 8 19.22 -11.44 -1.41
N ALA A 9 18.50 -10.50 -2.01
CA ALA A 9 17.14 -10.70 -2.50
C ALA A 9 17.10 -11.78 -3.59
N ALA A 10 18.00 -11.70 -4.57
CA ALA A 10 18.08 -12.64 -5.67
C ALA A 10 18.39 -14.07 -5.18
N ALA A 11 19.33 -14.20 -4.24
CA ALA A 11 19.69 -15.51 -3.67
C ALA A 11 18.54 -16.16 -2.86
N ASN A 12 17.68 -15.35 -2.24
CA ASN A 12 16.64 -15.83 -1.31
C ASN A 12 15.22 -15.57 -1.83
N PHE A 13 15.05 -15.36 -3.13
CA PHE A 13 13.82 -14.81 -3.69
C PHE A 13 12.57 -15.63 -3.34
N ALA A 14 12.64 -16.95 -3.41
CA ALA A 14 11.52 -17.83 -3.05
C ALA A 14 11.12 -17.73 -1.57
N SER A 15 12.09 -17.58 -0.66
CA SER A 15 11.84 -17.41 0.77
C SER A 15 11.19 -16.05 1.05
N ILE A 16 11.68 -14.99 0.38
CA ILE A 16 11.12 -13.65 0.47
C ILE A 16 9.68 -13.63 -0.05
N LEU A 17 9.42 -14.21 -1.22
CA LEU A 17 8.05 -14.34 -1.74
C LEU A 17 7.14 -15.13 -0.80
N SER A 18 7.64 -16.21 -0.19
CA SER A 18 6.87 -16.99 0.79
C SER A 18 6.55 -16.17 2.03
N ALA A 19 7.48 -15.34 2.51
CA ALA A 19 7.25 -14.43 3.62
C ALA A 19 6.22 -13.34 3.26
N VAL A 20 6.31 -12.78 2.06
CA VAL A 20 5.35 -11.80 1.53
C VAL A 20 3.95 -12.40 1.43
N HIS A 21 3.83 -13.60 0.87
CA HIS A 21 2.54 -14.25 0.64
C HIS A 21 1.93 -14.84 1.91
N ALA A 22 2.69 -15.64 2.67
CA ALA A 22 2.15 -16.40 3.80
C ALA A 22 2.16 -15.63 5.12
N ARG A 23 3.06 -14.66 5.27
CA ARG A 23 3.23 -13.90 6.53
C ARG A 23 2.88 -12.43 6.40
N HIS A 24 2.40 -12.01 5.23
CA HIS A 24 2.07 -10.61 4.93
C HIS A 24 3.22 -9.64 5.23
N GLU A 25 4.47 -10.08 5.04
CA GLU A 25 5.63 -9.23 5.24
C GLU A 25 5.88 -8.32 4.02
N SER A 26 6.47 -7.14 4.24
CA SER A 26 6.84 -6.20 3.17
C SER A 26 8.35 -5.98 3.14
N PHE A 27 8.93 -6.02 1.95
CA PHE A 27 10.36 -5.87 1.70
C PHE A 27 10.66 -4.71 0.75
N GLU A 28 11.67 -3.92 1.11
CA GLU A 28 12.32 -2.95 0.25
C GLU A 28 13.63 -3.57 -0.25
N ILE A 29 13.77 -3.64 -1.57
CA ILE A 29 15.00 -4.08 -2.23
C ILE A 29 15.84 -2.84 -2.52
N VAL A 30 17.04 -2.80 -1.96
CA VAL A 30 18.04 -1.76 -2.20
C VAL A 30 19.20 -2.30 -3.03
N GLN A 31 19.86 -1.44 -3.80
CA GLN A 31 21.13 -1.72 -4.43
C GLN A 31 22.10 -0.61 -4.04
N GLN A 32 23.20 -0.95 -3.37
CA GLN A 32 24.18 0.04 -2.89
C GLN A 32 23.53 1.10 -1.99
N GLY A 33 22.59 0.69 -1.14
CA GLY A 33 21.85 1.58 -0.25
C GLY A 33 20.78 2.46 -0.92
N VAL A 34 20.56 2.35 -2.24
CA VAL A 34 19.49 3.06 -2.96
C VAL A 34 18.30 2.13 -3.18
N SER A 35 17.10 2.59 -2.85
CA SER A 35 15.86 1.82 -3.06
C SER A 35 15.59 1.60 -4.55
N CYS A 36 15.35 0.34 -4.94
CA CYS A 36 15.13 -0.06 -6.32
C CYS A 36 13.75 -0.69 -6.56
N ALA A 37 13.21 -1.42 -5.58
CA ALA A 37 11.91 -2.07 -5.72
C ALA A 37 11.26 -2.35 -4.36
N PHE A 38 9.93 -2.51 -4.36
CA PHE A 38 9.16 -2.94 -3.20
C PHE A 38 8.42 -4.24 -3.50
N LEU A 39 8.50 -5.18 -2.56
CA LEU A 39 7.70 -6.40 -2.53
C LEU A 39 6.70 -6.26 -1.38
N ILE A 40 5.44 -6.09 -1.74
CA ILE A 40 4.34 -5.99 -0.78
C ILE A 40 3.39 -7.16 -0.99
N PRO A 41 2.70 -7.64 0.07
CA PRO A 41 1.65 -8.62 -0.09
C PRO A 41 0.63 -8.09 -1.09
N VAL A 42 0.09 -8.98 -1.92
CA VAL A 42 -1.09 -8.65 -2.71
C VAL A 42 -2.23 -8.48 -1.70
N ALA A 43 -2.40 -7.27 -1.18
CA ALA A 43 -3.58 -6.93 -0.43
C ALA A 43 -4.77 -7.28 -1.34
N ALA A 44 -5.73 -8.04 -0.82
CA ALA A 44 -7.04 -8.08 -1.46
C ALA A 44 -7.44 -6.61 -1.63
N CYS A 45 -7.55 -6.16 -2.89
CA CYS A 45 -7.82 -4.76 -3.20
C CYS A 45 -9.07 -4.31 -2.44
N GLY A 46 -8.87 -3.52 -1.40
CA GLY A 46 -9.96 -3.00 -0.60
C GLY A 46 -9.51 -2.76 0.83
N SER A 47 -8.87 -1.60 1.06
CA SER A 47 -9.19 -0.93 2.32
C SER A 47 -10.69 -0.65 2.22
N SER A 48 -11.48 -1.27 3.08
CA SER A 48 -12.87 -0.85 3.19
C SER A 48 -12.86 0.63 3.57
N THR A 49 -13.84 1.41 3.11
CA THR A 49 -13.93 2.85 3.45
C THR A 49 -13.84 3.11 4.97
N HIS A 50 -14.20 2.09 5.78
CA HIS A 50 -14.08 2.11 7.23
C HIS A 50 -12.64 2.02 7.74
N GLU A 51 -11.83 1.09 7.22
CA GLU A 51 -10.42 0.96 7.62
C GLU A 51 -9.63 2.24 7.31
N LEU A 52 -9.88 2.85 6.15
CA LEU A 52 -9.27 4.13 5.78
C LEU A 52 -9.72 5.28 6.70
N ALA A 53 -10.97 5.26 7.16
CA ALA A 53 -11.49 6.27 8.08
C ALA A 53 -10.88 6.14 9.47
N ASP A 54 -10.70 4.91 9.95
CA ASP A 54 -10.06 4.61 11.24
C ASP A 54 -8.57 4.98 11.23
N ASP A 55 -7.85 4.64 10.15
CA ASP A 55 -6.44 5.03 9.97
C ASP A 55 -6.28 6.56 9.91
N LEU A 56 -7.21 7.27 9.25
CA LEU A 56 -7.19 8.72 9.18
C LEU A 56 -7.52 9.38 10.52
N ALA A 57 -8.39 8.76 11.33
CA ALA A 57 -8.76 9.28 12.65
C ALA A 57 -7.57 9.24 13.62
N GLY A 58 -6.67 8.27 13.48
CA GLY A 58 -5.45 8.15 14.29
C GLY A 58 -4.24 8.93 13.78
N ALA A 59 -4.27 9.47 12.56
CA ALA A 59 -3.12 10.10 11.93
C ALA A 59 -2.98 11.59 12.29
N GLU A 60 -1.83 11.97 12.87
CA GLU A 60 -1.44 13.39 12.98
C GLU A 60 -0.94 13.91 11.62
N LEU A 61 -1.87 14.41 10.81
CA LEU A 61 -1.57 15.05 9.54
C LEU A 61 -1.46 16.56 9.68
N SER A 62 -0.41 17.12 9.07
CA SER A 62 -0.27 18.56 8.89
C SER A 62 -1.46 19.14 8.11
N ALA A 63 -1.73 20.43 8.28
CA ALA A 63 -2.84 21.08 7.57
C ALA A 63 -2.68 21.00 6.04
N THR A 64 -1.45 20.97 5.54
CA THR A 64 -1.14 20.86 4.12
C THR A 64 -1.44 19.47 3.60
N ASP A 65 -0.99 18.43 4.31
CA ASP A 65 -1.18 17.04 3.91
C ASP A 65 -2.66 16.65 3.97
N ARG A 66 -3.40 17.16 4.97
CA ARG A 66 -4.85 16.97 5.07
C ARG A 66 -5.60 17.54 3.87
N ARG A 67 -5.19 18.72 3.37
CA ARG A 67 -5.80 19.33 2.18
C ARG A 67 -5.45 18.55 0.92
N ALA A 68 -4.20 18.14 0.76
CA ALA A 68 -3.74 17.35 -0.37
C ALA A 68 -4.48 16.00 -0.42
N PHE A 69 -4.59 15.31 0.73
CA PHE A 69 -5.32 14.06 0.86
C PHE A 69 -6.81 14.21 0.51
N ALA A 70 -7.47 15.25 1.03
CA ALA A 70 -8.86 15.53 0.70
C ALA A 70 -9.08 15.83 -0.80
N ALA A 71 -8.12 16.47 -1.46
CA ALA A 71 -8.16 16.68 -2.91
C ALA A 71 -8.04 15.35 -3.67
N THR A 72 -7.09 14.50 -3.28
CA THR A 72 -6.91 13.16 -3.85
C THR A 72 -8.15 12.30 -3.69
N LEU A 73 -8.78 12.29 -2.51
CA LEU A 73 -10.03 11.55 -2.26
C LEU A 73 -11.17 12.02 -3.17
N ARG A 74 -11.34 13.33 -3.35
CA ARG A 74 -12.38 13.85 -4.26
C ARG A 74 -12.13 13.44 -5.70
N THR A 75 -10.88 13.47 -6.16
CA THR A 75 -10.50 13.05 -7.51
C THR A 75 -10.72 11.55 -7.69
N GLY A 76 -10.27 10.72 -6.75
CA GLY A 76 -10.48 9.28 -6.78
C GLY A 76 -11.97 8.90 -6.75
N ARG A 77 -12.79 9.62 -5.98
CA ARG A 77 -14.25 9.37 -5.96
C ARG A 77 -14.93 9.66 -7.30
N LYS A 78 -14.41 10.59 -8.11
CA LYS A 78 -14.92 10.84 -9.47
C LYS A 78 -14.56 9.75 -10.47
N THR A 79 -13.47 9.01 -10.22
CA THR A 79 -13.03 7.91 -11.09
C THR A 79 -13.68 6.58 -10.77
N LEU A 80 -14.28 6.44 -9.58
CA LEU A 80 -15.05 5.26 -9.22
C LEU A 80 -16.36 5.25 -9.99
N GLN A 81 -16.65 4.13 -10.67
CA GLN A 81 -17.95 3.97 -11.31
C GLN A 81 -19.07 4.01 -10.26
N PRO A 82 -20.21 4.64 -10.56
CA PRO A 82 -21.37 4.56 -9.69
C PRO A 82 -21.68 3.09 -9.41
N LEU A 83 -21.90 2.76 -8.14
CA LEU A 83 -22.44 1.45 -7.79
C LEU A 83 -23.72 1.25 -8.59
N LYS A 84 -23.75 0.21 -9.44
CA LYS A 84 -24.98 -0.17 -10.15
C LYS A 84 -26.06 -0.33 -9.10
N ASN A 85 -27.15 0.43 -9.24
CA ASN A 85 -28.28 0.33 -8.34
C ASN A 85 -28.79 -1.12 -8.39
N PRO A 86 -28.76 -1.87 -7.27
CA PRO A 86 -29.24 -3.25 -7.25
C PRO A 86 -30.77 -3.35 -7.40
N TRP A 87 -31.47 -2.22 -7.47
CA TRP A 87 -32.92 -2.10 -7.60
C TRP A 87 -33.38 -1.38 -8.89
N ALA A 88 -32.49 -1.16 -9.86
CA ALA A 88 -32.83 -0.58 -11.16
C ALA A 88 -33.22 -1.64 -12.19
#